data_AF-A0A1D2QMZ5-F1
#
_entry.id   AF-A0A1D2QMZ5-F1
#
_cell.length_a   1.000
_cell.length_b   1.000
_cell.length_c   1.000
_cell.angle_alpha   90.00
_cell.angle_beta   90.00
_cell.angle_gamma   90.00
#
_symmetry.space_group_name_H-M   'P 1'
#
loop_
_entity.id
_entity.type
_entity.pdbx_description
1 polymer ?
#
loop_
_entity_poly.entity_id
_entity_poly.type
_entity_poly.pdbx_seq_one_letter_code
_entity_poly.pdbx_strand_id
1 'polypeptide(L)'
;MQGKVNQTIKSENAAIKLFAGKRKDPFIFDADWFSKTVFDYCIDTAKGSNNMKYLNVLSIVLEVNSAEFSNTEGTGLLAIAGQITQREAPFKILDRVGRPEISNGHLVTQVGHQDLRDIYNEEKTFTLNPEHEARYRKRLQDNIRYYDSLDGNQDWTTPWEQSLINILINDYLVVDTTKPFNQHGYFEIENSLLRNQPNTRSGGRAPGDRAISTLMTTLINGGHGRAISDGIPFNNIATSFPYLANPNKAIIASIINTVAPHVIKPISLRKREDGQVSQECQ
;
A
#
# COMPACT_ATOMS: atom_id res chain seq x y z
N MET A 1 -10.20 1.86 -25.88
CA MET A 1 -8.81 1.49 -26.18
C MET A 1 -8.64 0.00 -26.06
N GLN A 2 -8.35 -0.70 -27.16
CA GLN A 2 -7.81 -2.07 -27.12
C GLN A 2 -6.28 -1.94 -27.24
N GLY A 3 -5.57 -2.00 -26.11
CA GLY A 3 -4.11 -2.03 -26.10
C GLY A 3 -3.61 -3.48 -26.07
N LYS A 4 -2.64 -3.84 -26.91
CA LYS A 4 -1.95 -5.14 -26.79
C LYS A 4 -1.01 -5.09 -25.57
N VAL A 5 -0.77 -6.23 -24.93
CA VAL A 5 0.17 -6.38 -23.82
C VAL A 5 1.57 -5.92 -24.27
N ASN A 6 2.24 -5.10 -23.44
CA ASN A 6 3.54 -4.45 -23.66
C ASN A 6 3.55 -3.33 -24.70
N GLN A 7 2.51 -2.50 -24.75
CA GLN A 7 2.50 -1.31 -25.60
C GLN A 7 2.54 -0.02 -24.78
N THR A 8 3.33 0.94 -25.28
CA THR A 8 3.19 2.34 -24.92
C THR A 8 2.24 2.99 -25.92
N ILE A 9 1.09 3.45 -25.44
CA ILE A 9 0.15 4.21 -26.26
C ILE A 9 0.40 5.69 -25.93
N LYS A 10 0.83 6.44 -26.95
CA LYS A 10 0.82 7.91 -26.90
C LYS A 10 -0.49 8.35 -27.53
N SER A 11 -1.31 9.09 -26.78
CA SER A 11 -2.48 9.77 -27.34
C SER A 11 -2.02 10.84 -28.32
N GLU A 12 -2.65 10.93 -29.50
CA GLU A 12 -2.35 11.93 -30.53
C GLU A 12 -2.56 13.38 -30.03
N ASN A 13 -3.32 13.58 -28.94
CA ASN A 13 -3.53 14.86 -28.25
C ASN A 13 -2.81 14.96 -26.89
N ALA A 14 -1.61 14.37 -26.78
CA ALA A 14 -0.50 14.73 -25.87
C ALA A 14 -0.69 14.98 -24.34
N ALA A 15 -1.80 14.63 -23.68
CA ALA A 15 -1.93 14.84 -22.22
C ALA A 15 -1.51 13.64 -21.34
N ILE A 16 -1.56 12.41 -21.87
CA ILE A 16 -1.36 11.17 -21.09
C ILE A 16 -0.48 10.17 -21.85
N LYS A 17 0.55 9.62 -21.19
CA LYS A 17 1.25 8.41 -21.67
C LYS A 17 0.76 7.20 -20.90
N LEU A 18 0.40 6.14 -21.62
CA LEU A 18 -0.05 4.88 -21.05
C LEU A 18 0.94 3.77 -21.38
N PHE A 19 1.29 2.96 -20.40
CA PHE A 19 1.95 1.67 -20.56
C PHE A 19 1.07 0.59 -19.93
N ALA A 20 0.84 -0.49 -20.66
CA ALA A 20 0.20 -1.69 -20.13
C ALA A 20 1.04 -2.91 -20.52
N GLY A 21 1.57 -3.65 -19.56
CA GLY A 21 2.46 -4.78 -19.85
C GLY A 21 3.11 -5.40 -18.61
N LYS A 22 3.86 -6.48 -18.82
CA LYS A 22 4.56 -7.17 -17.72
C LYS A 22 5.77 -6.37 -17.27
N ARG A 23 5.93 -6.20 -15.95
CA ARG A 23 7.11 -5.63 -15.31
C ARG A 23 7.54 -6.49 -14.14
N LYS A 24 8.80 -6.36 -13.73
CA LYS A 24 9.23 -6.91 -12.44
C LYS A 24 8.41 -6.25 -11.36
N ASP A 25 7.97 -7.03 -10.38
CA ASP A 25 7.17 -6.50 -9.26
C ASP A 25 7.93 -5.36 -8.55
N PRO A 26 7.39 -4.13 -8.55
CA PRO A 26 8.01 -3.02 -7.83
C PRO A 26 7.75 -3.09 -6.33
N PHE A 27 6.84 -3.93 -5.86
CA PHE A 27 6.55 -4.03 -4.45
C PHE A 27 7.63 -4.86 -3.75
N ILE A 28 8.48 -4.18 -2.98
CA ILE A 28 9.64 -4.78 -2.32
C ILE A 28 9.43 -4.76 -0.82
N PHE A 29 9.36 -5.95 -0.21
CA PHE A 29 9.38 -6.12 1.24
C PHE A 29 9.76 -7.55 1.61
N ASP A 30 10.13 -7.76 2.87
CA ASP A 30 10.28 -9.09 3.46
C ASP A 30 8.90 -9.60 3.92
N ALA A 31 8.30 -10.49 3.12
CA ALA A 31 6.92 -10.92 3.32
C ALA A 31 6.75 -11.83 4.53
N ASP A 32 7.79 -12.60 4.85
CA ASP A 32 7.80 -13.48 6.01
C ASP A 32 7.89 -12.63 7.29
N TRP A 33 8.80 -11.63 7.31
CA TRP A 33 8.90 -10.67 8.40
C TRP A 33 7.59 -9.90 8.60
N PHE A 34 7.02 -9.35 7.52
CA PHE A 34 5.75 -8.63 7.57
C PHE A 34 4.62 -9.51 8.10
N SER A 35 4.53 -10.76 7.65
CA SER A 35 3.54 -11.71 8.14
C SER A 35 3.66 -11.93 9.66
N LYS A 36 4.88 -12.11 10.18
CA LYS A 36 5.06 -12.27 11.63
C LYS A 36 4.62 -11.04 12.42
N THR A 37 4.96 -9.85 11.93
CA THR A 37 4.53 -8.58 12.54
C THR A 37 3.02 -8.39 12.51
N VAL A 38 2.36 -8.81 11.44
CA VAL A 38 0.92 -8.66 11.29
C VAL A 38 0.11 -9.69 12.08
N PHE A 39 0.59 -10.94 12.14
CA PHE A 39 -0.22 -12.07 12.64
C PHE A 39 0.26 -12.68 13.95
N ASP A 40 1.56 -12.59 14.26
CA ASP A 40 2.18 -13.44 15.29
C ASP A 40 2.65 -12.63 16.53
N TYR A 41 2.20 -11.36 16.64
CA TYR A 41 2.50 -10.42 17.72
C TYR A 41 4.01 -10.24 17.94
N CYS A 42 4.74 -9.86 16.89
CA CYS A 42 6.19 -9.95 16.93
C CYS A 42 6.94 -9.09 15.92
N ILE A 43 7.98 -8.42 16.36
CA ILE A 43 8.95 -7.73 15.50
C ILE A 43 10.21 -8.59 15.39
N ASP A 44 10.20 -9.56 14.47
CA ASP A 44 11.32 -10.48 14.26
C ASP A 44 12.54 -9.74 13.68
N THR A 45 13.71 -10.39 13.72
CA THR A 45 14.90 -9.93 13.03
C THR A 45 14.69 -10.01 11.52
N ALA A 46 14.70 -8.85 10.86
CA ALA A 46 14.52 -8.77 9.44
C ALA A 46 15.68 -9.42 8.66
N LYS A 47 15.34 -10.24 7.66
CA LYS A 47 16.32 -10.90 6.78
C LYS A 47 16.58 -10.11 5.51
N GLY A 48 15.73 -9.15 5.18
CA GLY A 48 15.82 -8.39 3.92
C GLY A 48 15.58 -9.28 2.71
N SER A 49 14.73 -10.30 2.85
CA SER A 49 14.43 -11.24 1.77
C SER A 49 13.24 -10.75 0.95
N ASN A 50 13.46 -10.25 -0.27
CA ASN A 50 12.33 -9.97 -1.17
C ASN A 50 11.81 -11.29 -1.77
N ASN A 51 10.77 -11.87 -1.14
CA ASN A 51 10.12 -13.11 -1.59
C ASN A 51 9.52 -12.99 -3.00
N MET A 52 9.25 -11.76 -3.47
CA MET A 52 8.65 -11.47 -4.79
C MET A 52 9.66 -11.09 -5.87
N LYS A 53 10.97 -11.17 -5.60
CA LYS A 53 12.04 -10.66 -6.50
C LYS A 53 12.01 -11.21 -7.94
N TYR A 54 11.43 -12.40 -8.14
CA TYR A 54 11.31 -13.06 -9.44
C TYR A 54 9.92 -12.98 -10.07
N LEU A 55 8.95 -12.38 -9.38
CA LEU A 55 7.61 -12.20 -9.91
C LEU A 55 7.59 -11.10 -10.98
N ASN A 56 6.74 -11.32 -11.97
CA ASN A 56 6.34 -10.35 -12.95
C ASN A 56 4.86 -10.06 -12.73
N VAL A 57 4.52 -8.78 -12.61
CA VAL A 57 3.14 -8.33 -12.47
C VAL A 57 2.67 -7.68 -13.76
N LEU A 58 1.37 -7.75 -14.03
CA LEU A 58 0.76 -6.91 -15.05
C LEU A 58 0.69 -5.48 -14.50
N SER A 59 1.38 -4.56 -15.13
CA SER A 59 1.42 -3.16 -14.72
C SER A 59 0.66 -2.28 -15.70
N ILE A 60 -0.08 -1.33 -15.15
CA ILE A 60 -0.64 -0.19 -15.87
C ILE A 60 0.05 1.06 -15.30
N VAL A 61 0.72 1.82 -16.15
CA VAL A 61 1.38 3.08 -15.75
C VAL A 61 0.82 4.22 -16.59
N LEU A 62 0.38 5.26 -15.89
CA LEU A 62 -0.06 6.52 -16.47
C LEU A 62 0.94 7.60 -16.10
N GLU A 63 1.42 8.33 -17.09
CA GLU A 63 2.09 9.62 -16.88
C GLU A 63 1.13 10.70 -17.34
N VAL A 64 0.79 11.60 -16.42
CA VAL A 64 -0.15 12.70 -16.66
C VAL A 64 0.54 14.00 -16.29
N ASN A 65 0.35 15.04 -17.10
CA ASN A 65 0.80 16.38 -16.76
C ASN A 65 -0.06 16.93 -15.60
N SER A 66 0.56 17.26 -14.47
CA SER A 66 -0.18 17.76 -13.30
C SER A 66 -0.91 19.08 -13.56
N ALA A 67 -0.45 19.87 -14.53
CA ALA A 67 -1.13 21.09 -14.96
C ALA A 67 -2.57 20.83 -15.46
N GLU A 68 -2.87 19.63 -15.96
CA GLU A 68 -4.23 19.25 -16.40
C GLU A 68 -5.22 19.16 -15.23
N PHE A 69 -4.71 18.99 -14.00
CA PHE A 69 -5.53 18.96 -12.78
C PHE A 69 -5.61 20.33 -12.09
N SER A 70 -4.90 21.36 -12.57
CA SER A 70 -4.76 22.66 -11.89
C SER A 70 -6.02 23.55 -11.91
N ASN A 71 -7.08 23.14 -12.60
CA ASN A 71 -8.37 23.82 -12.61
C ASN A 71 -9.20 23.62 -11.31
N THR A 72 -8.72 22.82 -10.35
CA THR A 72 -9.38 22.61 -9.06
C THR A 72 -8.79 23.53 -7.99
N GLU A 73 -9.47 24.64 -7.68
CA GLU A 73 -9.36 25.46 -6.45
C GLU A 73 -8.01 25.46 -5.68
N GLY A 74 -6.89 25.66 -6.36
CA GLY A 74 -5.68 26.28 -5.81
C GLY A 74 -4.81 25.52 -4.80
N THR A 75 -5.02 24.24 -4.49
CA THR A 75 -4.18 23.56 -3.46
C THR A 75 -3.05 22.70 -4.02
N GLY A 76 -3.13 22.28 -5.28
CA GLY A 76 -2.17 21.33 -5.89
C GLY A 76 -2.11 19.96 -5.21
N LEU A 77 -3.03 19.68 -4.27
CA LEU A 77 -3.14 18.45 -3.51
C LEU A 77 -4.10 17.49 -4.20
N LEU A 78 -3.64 16.28 -4.48
CA LEU A 78 -4.38 15.24 -5.19
C LEU A 78 -4.53 14.00 -4.31
N ALA A 79 -5.75 13.46 -4.26
CA ALA A 79 -6.02 12.13 -3.72
C ALA A 79 -6.05 11.12 -4.88
N ILE A 80 -5.15 10.13 -4.85
CA ILE A 80 -4.97 9.14 -5.90
C ILE A 80 -5.42 7.77 -5.40
N ALA A 81 -6.42 7.19 -6.06
CA ALA A 81 -6.88 5.83 -5.81
C ALA A 81 -7.24 5.15 -7.13
N GLY A 82 -7.10 3.83 -7.15
CA GLY A 82 -7.50 2.95 -8.25
C GLY A 82 -8.61 2.00 -7.83
N GLN A 83 -9.43 1.59 -8.79
CA GLN A 83 -10.45 0.56 -8.60
C GLN A 83 -10.40 -0.41 -9.77
N ILE A 84 -10.50 -1.69 -9.47
CA ILE A 84 -10.68 -2.75 -10.46
C ILE A 84 -12.18 -3.02 -10.53
N THR A 85 -12.76 -2.93 -11.73
CA THR A 85 -14.20 -3.12 -11.91
C THR A 85 -14.48 -4.18 -12.97
N GLN A 86 -15.54 -4.95 -12.74
CA GLN A 86 -16.13 -5.79 -13.78
C GLN A 86 -17.00 -4.90 -14.68
N ARG A 87 -16.73 -4.95 -16.00
CA ARG A 87 -17.49 -4.16 -16.99
C ARG A 87 -18.88 -4.71 -17.30
N GLU A 88 -19.06 -6.03 -17.17
CA GLU A 88 -20.32 -6.70 -17.49
C GLU A 88 -21.30 -6.62 -16.32
N ALA A 89 -22.60 -6.67 -16.62
CA ALA A 89 -23.63 -6.64 -15.59
C ALA A 89 -23.65 -7.94 -14.77
N PRO A 90 -23.82 -7.87 -13.44
CA PRO A 90 -23.96 -6.65 -12.65
C PRO A 90 -22.62 -5.91 -12.45
N PHE A 91 -22.66 -4.57 -12.48
CA PHE A 91 -21.48 -3.75 -12.15
C PHE A 91 -20.98 -4.11 -10.74
N LYS A 92 -19.70 -4.46 -10.65
CA LYS A 92 -19.05 -4.81 -9.39
C LYS A 92 -17.65 -4.22 -9.33
N ILE A 93 -17.31 -3.63 -8.18
CA ILE A 93 -15.92 -3.31 -7.84
C ILE A 93 -15.30 -4.60 -7.30
N LEU A 94 -14.21 -5.04 -7.93
CA LEU A 94 -13.51 -6.26 -7.55
C LEU A 94 -12.38 -5.98 -6.56
N ASP A 95 -11.79 -4.80 -6.63
CA ASP A 95 -10.71 -4.39 -5.75
C ASP A 95 -10.59 -2.86 -5.68
N ARG A 96 -10.05 -2.37 -4.57
CA ARG A 96 -9.63 -0.98 -4.38
C ARG A 96 -8.15 -0.95 -4.07
N VAL A 97 -7.45 0.00 -4.69
CA VAL A 97 -6.01 0.16 -4.53
C VAL A 97 -5.68 1.63 -4.29
N GLY A 98 -5.42 2.02 -3.05
CA GLY A 98 -4.83 3.31 -2.71
C GLY A 98 -3.38 3.16 -2.27
N ARG A 99 -3.21 2.75 -1.02
CA ARG A 99 -1.93 2.55 -0.33
C ARG A 99 -1.62 1.05 -0.21
N PRO A 100 -0.33 0.68 -0.21
CA PRO A 100 0.08 -0.71 0.03
C PRO A 100 -0.45 -1.26 1.36
N GLU A 101 -0.95 -2.49 1.32
CA GLU A 101 -1.35 -3.29 2.49
C GLU A 101 -2.38 -2.63 3.43
N ILE A 102 -3.27 -1.75 2.95
CA ILE A 102 -4.38 -1.26 3.79
C ILE A 102 -5.31 -2.39 4.20
N SER A 103 -5.80 -3.17 3.25
CA SER A 103 -6.67 -4.32 3.55
C SER A 103 -5.95 -5.38 4.40
N ASN A 104 -4.74 -5.76 3.98
CA ASN A 104 -3.97 -6.84 4.57
C ASN A 104 -3.22 -6.50 5.86
N GLY A 105 -2.90 -5.24 6.11
CA GLY A 105 -2.15 -4.76 7.28
C GLY A 105 -3.02 -3.97 8.25
N HIS A 106 -3.95 -3.14 7.76
CA HIS A 106 -4.76 -2.27 8.63
C HIS A 106 -6.17 -2.82 8.90
N LEU A 107 -6.73 -3.62 8.00
CA LEU A 107 -8.03 -4.28 8.18
C LEU A 107 -7.92 -5.79 8.44
N VAL A 108 -6.75 -6.24 8.88
CA VAL A 108 -6.48 -7.62 9.33
C VAL A 108 -7.60 -8.11 10.22
N THR A 109 -8.01 -9.35 10.01
CA THR A 109 -9.11 -9.97 10.74
C THR A 109 -8.60 -10.89 11.83
N GLN A 110 -9.19 -10.79 13.01
CA GLN A 110 -8.99 -11.75 14.09
C GLN A 110 -9.79 -13.04 13.83
N VAL A 111 -9.30 -14.17 14.35
CA VAL A 111 -10.04 -15.44 14.33
C VAL A 111 -11.40 -15.24 15.02
N GLY A 112 -12.44 -15.89 14.50
CA GLY A 112 -13.82 -15.75 15.01
C GLY A 112 -14.55 -14.47 14.56
N HIS A 113 -13.85 -13.47 14.01
CA HIS A 113 -14.46 -12.24 13.53
C HIS A 113 -14.78 -12.30 12.02
N GLN A 114 -15.80 -11.53 11.61
CA GLN A 114 -16.12 -11.34 10.20
C GLN A 114 -14.93 -10.69 9.49
N ASP A 115 -14.61 -11.22 8.30
CA ASP A 115 -13.63 -10.58 7.44
C ASP A 115 -14.25 -9.41 6.71
N LEU A 116 -13.69 -8.22 6.93
CA LEU A 116 -14.21 -6.97 6.38
C LEU A 116 -13.51 -6.58 5.08
N ARG A 117 -12.42 -7.25 4.71
CA ARG A 117 -11.57 -6.86 3.56
C ARG A 117 -12.31 -6.94 2.23
N ASP A 118 -13.07 -8.01 2.01
CA ASP A 118 -13.83 -8.18 0.77
C ASP A 118 -14.90 -7.09 0.64
N ILE A 119 -15.70 -6.87 1.70
CA ILE A 119 -16.76 -5.84 1.72
C ILE A 119 -16.13 -4.46 1.51
N TYR A 120 -15.02 -4.19 2.19
CA TYR A 120 -14.28 -2.94 2.07
C TYR A 120 -13.80 -2.69 0.63
N ASN A 121 -13.26 -3.72 -0.02
CA ASN A 121 -12.73 -3.65 -1.39
C ASN A 121 -13.82 -3.49 -2.47
N GLU A 122 -15.05 -3.92 -2.18
CA GLU A 122 -16.20 -3.77 -3.08
C GLU A 122 -16.84 -2.36 -3.03
N GLU A 123 -16.43 -1.50 -2.09
CA GLU A 123 -16.98 -0.16 -1.91
C GLU A 123 -16.26 0.95 -2.70
N LYS A 124 -16.95 2.09 -2.87
CA LYS A 124 -16.37 3.27 -3.50
C LYS A 124 -15.42 3.97 -2.52
N THR A 125 -14.18 4.22 -2.96
CA THR A 125 -13.09 4.85 -2.19
C THR A 125 -13.54 6.06 -1.36
N PHE A 126 -14.30 6.98 -1.96
CA PHE A 126 -14.73 8.23 -1.33
C PHE A 126 -16.22 8.25 -0.95
N THR A 127 -16.90 7.10 -0.97
CA THR A 127 -18.32 6.99 -0.66
C THR A 127 -18.59 5.63 -0.04
N LEU A 128 -18.07 5.44 1.18
CA LEU A 128 -18.29 4.23 1.96
C LEU A 128 -19.75 4.13 2.38
N ASN A 129 -20.25 2.91 2.57
CA ASN A 129 -21.54 2.68 3.18
C ASN A 129 -21.48 3.10 4.67
N PRO A 130 -22.32 4.04 5.13
CA PRO A 130 -22.32 4.47 6.54
C PRO A 130 -22.51 3.32 7.55
N GLU A 131 -23.28 2.29 7.19
CA GLU A 131 -23.49 1.10 8.04
C GLU A 131 -22.20 0.28 8.23
N HIS A 132 -21.32 0.30 7.23
CA HIS A 132 -20.06 -0.42 7.25
C HIS A 132 -18.93 0.42 7.84
N GLU A 133 -18.98 1.74 7.66
CA GLU A 133 -17.95 2.69 8.10
C GLU A 133 -17.62 2.53 9.59
N ALA A 134 -18.63 2.42 10.45
CA ALA A 134 -18.43 2.22 11.89
C ALA A 134 -17.63 0.93 12.19
N ARG A 135 -17.87 -0.15 11.44
CA ARG A 135 -17.14 -1.42 11.58
C ARG A 135 -15.69 -1.29 11.10
N TYR A 136 -15.46 -0.59 9.99
CA TYR A 136 -14.11 -0.32 9.49
C TYR A 136 -13.30 0.53 10.48
N ARG A 137 -13.89 1.60 11.02
CA ARG A 137 -13.25 2.46 12.03
C ARG A 137 -12.85 1.68 13.26
N LYS A 138 -13.76 0.87 13.79
CA LYS A 138 -13.48 0.02 14.95
C LYS A 138 -12.34 -0.96 14.66
N ARG A 139 -12.33 -1.59 13.47
CA ARG A 139 -11.26 -2.51 13.09
C ARG A 139 -9.91 -1.81 12.95
N LEU A 140 -9.88 -0.65 12.31
CA LEU A 140 -8.66 0.17 12.20
C LEU A 140 -8.13 0.55 13.57
N GLN A 141 -9.03 0.97 14.48
CA GLN A 141 -8.69 1.29 15.86
C GLN A 141 -8.04 0.12 16.59
N ASP A 142 -8.68 -1.05 16.56
CA ASP A 142 -8.16 -2.26 17.21
C ASP A 142 -6.79 -2.67 16.65
N ASN A 143 -6.61 -2.55 15.33
CA ASN A 143 -5.34 -2.88 14.69
C ASN A 143 -4.24 -1.85 14.97
N ILE A 144 -4.55 -0.55 15.04
CA ILE A 144 -3.58 0.48 15.44
C ILE A 144 -3.07 0.19 16.85
N ARG A 145 -3.96 -0.09 17.81
CA ARG A 145 -3.58 -0.42 19.20
C ARG A 145 -2.75 -1.69 19.30
N TYR A 146 -3.08 -2.69 18.49
CA TYR A 146 -2.27 -3.89 18.38
C TYR A 146 -0.83 -3.55 17.97
N TYR A 147 -0.66 -2.75 16.92
CA TYR A 147 0.69 -2.40 16.44
C TYR A 147 1.45 -1.54 17.43
N ASP A 148 0.79 -0.54 18.03
CA ASP A 148 1.34 0.33 19.08
C ASP A 148 1.97 -0.48 20.21
N SER A 149 1.31 -1.57 20.60
CA SER A 149 1.77 -2.41 21.71
C SER A 149 2.96 -3.34 21.40
N LEU A 150 3.39 -3.45 20.13
CA LEU A 150 4.39 -4.45 19.72
C LEU A 150 5.81 -4.15 20.23
N ASP A 151 6.17 -2.89 20.40
CA ASP A 151 7.49 -2.51 20.92
C ASP A 151 7.49 -2.23 22.44
N GLY A 152 6.33 -2.44 23.08
CA GLY A 152 6.12 -2.22 24.50
C GLY A 152 5.83 -0.77 24.90
N ASN A 153 5.76 0.15 23.93
CA ASN A 153 5.39 1.54 24.17
C ASN A 153 3.91 1.78 23.87
N GLN A 154 3.47 3.01 24.15
CA GLN A 154 2.14 3.48 23.80
C GLN A 154 2.29 4.90 23.22
N ASP A 155 2.47 4.98 21.91
CA ASP A 155 2.72 6.24 21.20
C ASP A 155 1.41 6.87 20.69
N TRP A 156 0.38 6.07 20.43
CA TRP A 156 -0.88 6.53 19.86
C TRP A 156 -1.85 7.08 20.92
N THR A 157 -1.83 8.39 21.13
CA THR A 157 -2.90 9.08 21.88
C THR A 157 -4.25 9.02 21.14
N THR A 158 -5.38 9.06 21.87
CA THR A 158 -6.72 9.01 21.25
C THR A 158 -6.92 10.03 20.11
N PRO A 159 -6.53 11.33 20.23
CA PRO A 159 -6.69 12.28 19.12
C PRO A 159 -5.87 11.92 17.88
N TRP A 160 -4.65 11.40 18.07
CA TRP A 160 -3.77 10.99 16.97
C TRP A 160 -4.26 9.72 16.29
N GLU A 161 -4.69 8.74 17.08
CA GLU A 161 -5.33 7.50 16.61
C GLU A 161 -6.52 7.82 15.71
N GLN A 162 -7.43 8.70 16.15
CA GLN A 162 -8.59 9.10 15.35
C GLN A 162 -8.20 9.83 14.06
N SER A 163 -7.15 10.65 14.11
CA SER A 163 -6.62 11.34 12.92
C SER A 163 -6.07 10.33 11.91
N LEU A 164 -5.31 9.32 12.36
CA LEU A 164 -4.83 8.26 11.47
C LEU A 164 -6.00 7.45 10.91
N ILE A 165 -7.00 7.08 11.71
CA ILE A 165 -8.19 6.36 11.22
C ILE A 165 -8.87 7.14 10.08
N ASN A 166 -9.04 8.46 10.24
CA ASN A 166 -9.62 9.33 9.21
C ASN A 166 -8.80 9.36 7.91
N ILE A 167 -7.47 9.30 8.02
CA ILE A 167 -6.56 9.25 6.87
C ILE A 167 -6.67 7.92 6.12
N LEU A 168 -6.78 6.81 6.86
CA LEU A 168 -6.69 5.46 6.30
C LEU A 168 -8.00 4.94 5.73
N ILE A 169 -9.15 5.33 6.29
CA ILE A 169 -10.43 4.68 6.02
C ILE A 169 -10.85 4.69 4.56
N ASN A 170 -10.50 5.73 3.80
CA ASN A 170 -10.87 5.86 2.40
C ASN A 170 -9.79 5.34 1.43
N ASP A 171 -8.64 4.86 1.92
CA ASP A 171 -7.54 4.28 1.14
C ASP A 171 -7.21 4.99 -0.19
N TYR A 172 -6.38 6.03 -0.11
CA TYR A 172 -5.87 6.78 -1.26
C TYR A 172 -4.46 7.30 -0.98
N LEU A 173 -3.58 7.43 -1.98
CA LEU A 173 -2.32 8.17 -1.79
C LEU A 173 -2.56 9.67 -1.88
N VAL A 174 -1.85 10.47 -1.08
CA VAL A 174 -1.88 11.93 -1.18
C VAL A 174 -0.63 12.42 -1.89
N VAL A 175 -0.80 13.29 -2.89
CA VAL A 175 0.30 13.92 -3.64
C VAL A 175 0.10 15.43 -3.65
N ASP A 176 1.12 16.18 -3.25
CA ASP A 176 1.20 17.63 -3.39
C ASP A 176 2.11 17.97 -4.57
N THR A 177 1.49 18.40 -5.67
CA THR A 177 2.17 18.74 -6.93
C THR A 177 2.93 20.06 -6.89
N THR A 178 2.78 20.84 -5.82
CA THR A 178 3.51 22.11 -5.61
C THR A 178 4.85 21.92 -4.90
N LYS A 179 5.12 20.72 -4.37
CA LYS A 179 6.32 20.39 -3.60
C LYS A 179 7.31 19.57 -4.42
N PRO A 180 8.61 19.62 -4.08
CA PRO A 180 9.61 18.81 -4.76
C PRO A 180 9.34 17.30 -4.61
N PHE A 181 9.56 16.57 -5.70
CA PHE A 181 9.52 15.11 -5.72
C PHE A 181 10.54 14.50 -4.77
N ASN A 182 10.16 13.39 -4.12
CA ASN A 182 11.06 12.60 -3.31
C ASN A 182 10.85 11.10 -3.53
N GLN A 183 11.95 10.34 -3.59
CA GLN A 183 11.89 8.88 -3.77
C GLN A 183 11.41 8.13 -2.52
N HIS A 184 11.36 8.80 -1.37
CA HIS A 184 10.93 8.30 -0.07
C HIS A 184 9.74 9.12 0.44
N GLY A 185 8.75 9.32 -0.43
CA GLY A 185 7.59 10.18 -0.18
C GLY A 185 6.43 9.48 0.52
N TYR A 186 6.48 8.16 0.70
CA TYR A 186 5.36 7.42 1.30
C TYR A 186 5.03 7.93 2.70
N PHE A 187 3.77 8.28 2.93
CA PHE A 187 3.24 8.85 4.18
C PHE A 187 3.83 10.21 4.59
N GLU A 188 4.61 10.91 3.75
CA GLU A 188 5.18 12.21 4.10
C GLU A 188 4.10 13.21 4.56
N ILE A 189 3.04 13.38 3.76
CA ILE A 189 2.02 14.41 4.00
C ILE A 189 1.17 14.03 5.21
N GLU A 190 0.77 12.77 5.30
CA GLU A 190 0.02 12.22 6.41
C GLU A 190 0.79 12.35 7.74
N ASN A 191 2.08 12.01 7.74
CA ASN A 191 2.93 12.13 8.92
C ASN A 191 3.20 13.61 9.28
N SER A 192 3.35 14.50 8.30
CA SER A 192 3.43 15.94 8.54
C SER A 192 2.16 16.47 9.20
N LEU A 193 0.98 16.05 8.72
CA LEU A 193 -0.30 16.41 9.30
C LEU A 193 -0.42 15.91 10.75
N LEU A 194 -0.08 14.65 11.01
CA LEU A 194 -0.11 14.06 12.37
C LEU A 194 0.80 14.82 13.35
N ARG A 195 1.97 15.29 12.88
CA ARG A 195 2.92 16.08 13.68
C ARG A 195 2.60 17.56 13.73
N ASN A 196 1.50 18.01 13.12
CA ASN A 196 1.13 19.42 12.98
C ASN A 196 2.28 20.26 12.37
N GLN A 197 2.89 19.74 11.31
CA GLN A 197 3.99 20.38 10.57
C GLN A 197 3.64 20.55 9.09
N PRO A 198 4.16 21.58 8.42
CA PRO A 198 4.05 21.67 6.96
C PRO A 198 4.76 20.50 6.28
N ASN A 199 4.14 19.93 5.24
CA ASN A 199 4.84 18.98 4.37
C ASN A 199 5.87 19.72 3.50
N THR A 200 7.06 19.15 3.38
CA THR A 200 8.15 19.75 2.59
C THR A 200 8.35 19.08 1.24
N ARG A 201 7.73 17.91 1.04
CA ARG A 201 7.86 17.06 -0.16
C ARG A 201 6.49 16.69 -0.71
N SER A 202 6.48 16.16 -1.92
CA SER A 202 5.28 15.87 -2.70
C SER A 202 4.41 14.72 -2.17
N GLY A 203 4.84 13.92 -1.20
CA GLY A 203 4.11 12.71 -0.81
C GLY A 203 4.07 11.64 -1.91
N GLY A 204 3.01 10.83 -1.90
CA GLY A 204 2.82 9.71 -2.83
C GLY A 204 3.66 8.47 -2.50
N ARG A 205 3.83 7.56 -3.45
CA ARG A 205 4.73 6.40 -3.31
C ARG A 205 5.55 6.23 -4.57
N ALA A 206 6.87 6.29 -4.45
CA ALA A 206 7.72 5.92 -5.57
C ALA A 206 7.76 4.38 -5.72
N PRO A 207 7.87 3.81 -6.94
CA PRO A 207 7.83 2.36 -7.11
C PRO A 207 8.86 1.57 -6.30
N GLY A 208 10.06 2.13 -6.07
CA GLY A 208 11.15 1.50 -5.30
C GLY A 208 11.21 1.91 -3.82
N ASP A 209 10.16 2.55 -3.31
CA ASP A 209 10.12 3.03 -1.93
C ASP A 209 9.92 1.88 -0.92
N ARG A 210 10.38 2.07 0.31
CA ARG A 210 10.27 1.10 1.42
C ARG A 210 8.95 1.27 2.16
N ALA A 211 7.86 1.21 1.41
CA ALA A 211 6.53 1.53 1.93
C ALA A 211 6.16 0.72 3.18
N ILE A 212 6.56 -0.55 3.26
CA ILE A 212 6.26 -1.41 4.41
C ILE A 212 7.04 -1.00 5.66
N SER A 213 8.32 -0.64 5.53
CA SER A 213 9.10 -0.13 6.68
C SER A 213 8.49 1.17 7.22
N THR A 214 8.13 2.10 6.35
CA THR A 214 7.46 3.35 6.76
C THR A 214 6.10 3.07 7.40
N LEU A 215 5.31 2.17 6.80
CA LEU A 215 4.00 1.79 7.32
C LEU A 215 4.10 1.20 8.74
N MET A 216 5.00 0.23 8.92
CA MET A 216 5.21 -0.43 10.22
C MET A 216 5.80 0.53 11.24
N THR A 217 6.72 1.42 10.85
CA THR A 217 7.22 2.46 11.75
C THR A 217 6.08 3.36 12.21
N THR A 218 5.28 3.91 11.29
CA THR A 218 4.12 4.72 11.67
C THR A 218 3.19 3.95 12.60
N LEU A 219 2.79 2.73 12.26
CA LEU A 219 1.84 1.96 13.06
C LEU A 219 2.35 1.57 14.45
N ILE A 220 3.63 1.18 14.57
CA ILE A 220 4.18 0.65 15.83
C ILE A 220 4.55 1.76 16.79
N ASN A 221 5.09 2.89 16.32
CA ASN A 221 5.61 3.93 17.22
C ASN A 221 5.21 5.36 16.82
N GLY A 222 4.12 5.51 16.08
CA GLY A 222 3.63 6.81 15.62
C GLY A 222 4.56 7.52 14.63
N GLY A 223 5.59 6.83 14.13
CA GLY A 223 6.65 7.47 13.34
C GLY A 223 7.65 8.24 14.22
N HIS A 224 7.75 7.91 15.50
CA HIS A 224 8.70 8.45 16.46
C HIS A 224 9.68 7.35 16.90
N GLY A 225 10.85 7.71 17.39
CA GLY A 225 11.81 6.70 17.85
C GLY A 225 12.48 5.91 16.74
N ARG A 226 12.75 4.62 16.98
CA ARG A 226 13.57 3.78 16.09
C ARG A 226 12.78 3.36 14.86
N ALA A 227 13.38 3.49 13.68
CA ALA A 227 12.80 2.97 12.45
C ALA A 227 12.59 1.45 12.52
N ILE A 228 11.36 1.01 12.22
CA ILE A 228 11.02 -0.40 12.05
C ILE A 228 11.27 -0.78 10.60
N SER A 229 12.10 -1.79 10.39
CA SER A 229 12.70 -2.07 9.09
C SER A 229 12.63 -3.56 8.78
N ASP A 230 12.10 -3.87 7.61
CA ASP A 230 12.07 -5.22 7.01
C ASP A 230 13.41 -5.64 6.37
N GLY A 231 14.45 -4.81 6.52
CA GLY A 231 15.82 -5.11 6.05
C GLY A 231 16.01 -4.95 4.54
N ILE A 232 14.97 -4.59 3.79
CA ILE A 232 15.08 -4.38 2.35
C ILE A 232 15.76 -3.04 2.07
N PRO A 233 16.84 -2.99 1.27
CA PRO A 233 17.44 -1.73 0.88
C PRO A 233 16.56 -0.98 -0.11
N PHE A 234 16.74 0.34 -0.20
CA PHE A 234 16.15 1.13 -1.27
C PHE A 234 16.59 0.59 -2.63
N ASN A 235 15.64 0.51 -3.57
CA ASN A 235 15.92 0.06 -4.92
C ASN A 235 15.98 1.26 -5.86
N ASN A 236 16.93 1.26 -6.78
CA ASN A 236 17.02 2.29 -7.82
C ASN A 236 15.76 2.26 -8.68
N ILE A 237 15.08 3.40 -8.76
CA ILE A 237 13.88 3.57 -9.58
C ILE A 237 14.31 3.90 -11.00
N ALA A 238 13.62 3.34 -11.99
CA ALA A 238 13.82 3.76 -13.37
C ALA A 238 13.39 5.23 -13.51
N THR A 239 14.28 6.08 -14.02
CA THR A 239 14.04 7.54 -14.13
C THR A 239 13.32 7.95 -15.42
N SER A 240 12.92 6.97 -16.23
CA SER A 240 12.20 7.19 -17.48
C SER A 240 10.95 6.33 -17.54
N PHE A 241 9.91 6.85 -18.19
CA PHE A 241 8.66 6.15 -18.43
C PHE A 241 8.90 4.74 -19.00
N PRO A 242 8.31 3.67 -18.43
CA PRO A 242 7.20 3.65 -17.48
C PRO A 242 7.61 3.59 -16.00
N TYR A 243 8.81 4.05 -15.64
CA TYR A 243 9.32 4.14 -14.27
C TYR A 243 9.41 2.81 -13.50
N LEU A 244 9.29 1.69 -14.22
CA LEU A 244 9.33 0.32 -13.71
C LEU A 244 10.45 -0.49 -14.38
N ALA A 245 11.06 -1.40 -13.61
CA ALA A 245 12.08 -2.29 -14.12
C ALA A 245 11.53 -3.25 -15.18
N ASN A 246 12.38 -3.64 -16.13
CA ASN A 246 12.03 -4.65 -17.14
C ASN A 246 11.60 -5.96 -16.48
N PRO A 247 10.66 -6.71 -17.10
CA PRO A 247 10.24 -7.99 -16.57
C PRO A 247 11.42 -8.97 -16.44
N ASN A 248 11.38 -9.77 -15.37
CA ASN A 248 12.30 -10.87 -15.12
C ASN A 248 12.24 -11.88 -16.27
N LYS A 249 13.39 -12.12 -16.91
CA LYS A 249 13.53 -13.07 -18.04
C LYS A 249 14.25 -14.38 -17.67
N ALA A 250 14.69 -14.52 -16.41
CA ALA A 250 15.39 -15.72 -15.97
C ALA A 250 14.46 -16.95 -16.00
N ILE A 251 15.02 -18.13 -16.26
CA ILE A 251 14.28 -19.41 -16.27
C ILE A 251 13.53 -19.60 -14.95
N ILE A 252 14.19 -19.33 -13.83
CA ILE A 252 13.58 -19.43 -12.50
C ILE A 252 12.37 -18.52 -12.34
N ALA A 253 12.39 -17.32 -12.94
CA ALA A 253 11.24 -16.44 -12.94
C ALA A 253 10.09 -17.04 -13.76
N SER A 254 10.35 -17.67 -14.91
CA SER A 254 9.31 -18.34 -15.69
C SER A 254 8.63 -19.46 -14.90
N ILE A 255 9.40 -20.26 -14.17
CA ILE A 255 8.87 -21.34 -13.31
C ILE A 255 8.02 -20.74 -12.20
N ILE A 256 8.57 -19.78 -11.44
CA ILE A 256 7.86 -19.14 -10.32
C ILE A 256 6.57 -18.47 -10.81
N ASN A 257 6.59 -17.70 -11.89
CA ASN A 257 5.38 -17.02 -12.39
C ASN A 257 4.29 -17.99 -12.91
N THR A 258 4.66 -19.24 -13.24
CA THR A 258 3.69 -20.27 -13.64
C THR A 258 3.09 -20.98 -12.43
N VAL A 259 3.90 -21.20 -11.40
CA VAL A 259 3.53 -22.00 -10.21
C VAL A 259 2.93 -21.15 -9.10
N ALA A 260 3.36 -19.89 -8.95
CA ALA A 260 2.98 -18.99 -7.86
C ALA A 260 1.46 -18.85 -7.66
N PRO A 261 0.62 -18.69 -8.70
CA PRO A 261 -0.83 -18.60 -8.52
C PRO A 261 -1.47 -19.84 -7.88
N HIS A 262 -0.78 -21.00 -7.91
CA HIS A 262 -1.29 -22.28 -7.43
C HIS A 262 -0.72 -22.70 -6.07
N VAL A 263 0.35 -22.07 -5.60
CA VAL A 263 1.10 -22.51 -4.40
C VAL A 263 1.18 -21.43 -3.33
N ILE A 264 1.14 -20.15 -3.70
CA ILE A 264 1.17 -19.06 -2.73
C ILE A 264 -0.25 -18.84 -2.21
N LYS A 265 -0.49 -19.18 -0.94
CA LYS A 265 -1.71 -18.74 -0.25
C LYS A 265 -1.64 -17.21 -0.04
N PRO A 266 -2.67 -16.45 -0.41
CA PRO A 266 -2.69 -15.02 -0.19
C PRO A 266 -2.58 -14.67 1.30
N ILE A 267 -1.75 -13.67 1.64
CA ILE A 267 -1.75 -13.02 2.96
C ILE A 267 -3.17 -12.55 3.33
N SER A 268 -3.97 -12.15 2.33
CA SER A 268 -5.35 -11.73 2.49
C SER A 268 -6.29 -12.80 3.04
N LEU A 269 -5.88 -14.07 3.13
CA LEU A 269 -6.68 -15.14 3.73
C LEU A 269 -6.29 -15.47 5.17
N ARG A 270 -5.13 -14.99 5.64
CA ARG A 270 -4.68 -15.24 7.02
C ARG A 270 -5.48 -14.36 7.98
N LYS A 271 -5.77 -14.93 9.15
CA LYS A 271 -6.39 -14.25 10.29
C LYS A 271 -5.42 -14.28 11.46
N ARG A 272 -5.50 -13.26 12.31
CA ARG A 272 -4.70 -13.10 13.52
C ARG A 272 -5.33 -13.90 14.67
N GLU A 273 -4.52 -14.68 15.37
CA GLU A 273 -4.94 -15.38 16.59
C GLU A 273 -4.92 -14.43 17.80
N ASP A 274 -5.71 -14.73 18.84
CA ASP A 274 -5.82 -13.85 20.00
C ASP A 274 -4.56 -13.91 20.86
N GLY A 275 -3.81 -12.80 20.89
CA GLY A 275 -2.98 -12.36 22.02
C GLY A 275 -1.86 -13.28 22.51
N GLN A 276 -1.52 -14.37 21.80
CA GLN A 276 -0.38 -15.20 22.15
C GLN A 276 0.81 -14.81 21.28
N VAL A 277 1.90 -14.39 21.96
CA VAL A 277 3.23 -14.31 21.34
C VAL A 277 3.55 -15.70 20.79
N SER A 278 3.77 -15.81 19.48
CA SER A 278 4.20 -17.07 18.89
C SER A 278 5.48 -17.56 19.58
N GLN A 279 5.56 -18.86 19.88
CA GLN A 279 6.78 -19.49 20.43
C GLN A 279 8.00 -19.27 19.50
N GLU A 280 7.77 -18.96 18.22
CA GLU A 280 8.82 -18.66 17.24
C GLU A 280 9.44 -17.25 17.38
N CYS A 281 8.98 -16.45 18.36
CA CYS A 281 9.49 -15.11 18.64
C CYS A 281 10.35 -15.02 19.92
N GLN A 282 10.82 -16.17 20.41
CA GLN A 282 11.80 -16.29 21.50
C GLN A 282 13.18 -16.70 20.98
#